data_AF-A0A4S2MSB4-F1
#
_entry.id   AF-A0A4S2MSB4-F1
#
_cell.length_a   1.000
_cell.length_b   1.000
_cell.length_c   1.000
_cell.angle_alpha   90.00
_cell.angle_beta   90.00
_cell.angle_gamma   90.00
#
_symmetry.space_group_name_H-M   'P 1'
#
loop_
_entity.id
_entity.type
_entity.pdbx_description
1 polymer ?
#
loop_
_entity_poly.entity_id
_entity_poly.type
_entity_poly.pdbx_seq_one_letter_code
_entity_poly.pdbx_strand_id
1 'polypeptide(L)'
;MAKERPSDVRRKPKDSKHQGQKKRKGFSVGPANLPDGTYKRKVDKIKRTLIHKAKVKKNYSKTLASADPSADPNAIRAHKLLEEAEQERLARRKQAQEANEESNNEEGGDEQPTGDSVHPERQAAIDAAAAAADGSERSASPEGQERRKRRPKMSSYKRQEEIAARKKEEREKRRQEAERQQQEREQKEKERERRKKAMSARTRTGQFKLGKMSHILLSQVEEQMKKEKR
;
A
#
# COMPACT_ATOMS: atom_id res chain seq x y z
N MET A 1 -16.06 -24.40 -68.98
CA MET A 1 -16.13 -22.92 -68.93
C MET A 1 -17.57 -22.52 -68.63
N ALA A 2 -17.87 -22.15 -67.38
CA ALA A 2 -19.19 -21.63 -67.01
C ALA A 2 -19.15 -20.10 -67.11
N LYS A 3 -20.08 -19.51 -67.87
CA LYS A 3 -20.23 -18.06 -68.02
C LYS A 3 -21.13 -17.53 -66.90
N GLU A 4 -20.62 -16.58 -66.13
CA GLU A 4 -21.42 -15.76 -65.22
C GLU A 4 -22.11 -14.60 -65.95
N ARG A 5 -23.30 -14.22 -65.43
CA ARG A 5 -23.78 -12.85 -65.05
C ARG A 5 -25.30 -12.69 -65.27
N PRO A 6 -26.05 -11.77 -64.61
CA PRO A 6 -25.67 -10.79 -63.57
C PRO A 6 -26.65 -10.61 -62.39
N SER A 7 -26.19 -9.80 -61.43
CA SER A 7 -26.92 -8.79 -60.62
C SER A 7 -27.85 -9.25 -59.50
N ASP A 8 -27.22 -9.36 -58.33
CA ASP A 8 -27.63 -8.80 -57.04
C ASP A 8 -28.68 -7.66 -57.10
N VAL A 9 -29.94 -8.00 -56.75
CA VAL A 9 -30.97 -7.02 -56.37
C VAL A 9 -31.36 -7.28 -54.91
N ARG A 10 -30.61 -6.62 -54.02
CA ARG A 10 -31.07 -6.01 -52.75
C ARG A 10 -32.26 -6.72 -52.07
N ARG A 11 -31.99 -7.79 -51.32
CA ARG A 11 -32.92 -8.25 -50.28
C ARG A 11 -32.85 -7.28 -49.09
N LYS A 12 -33.77 -6.31 -49.05
CA LYS A 12 -34.08 -5.57 -47.80
C LYS A 12 -34.43 -6.60 -46.71
N PRO A 13 -33.85 -6.55 -45.50
CA PRO A 13 -34.37 -7.33 -44.39
C PRO A 13 -35.77 -6.82 -44.07
N LYS A 14 -36.76 -7.70 -44.20
CA LYS A 14 -38.10 -7.47 -43.66
C LYS A 14 -37.97 -7.48 -42.13
N ASP A 15 -37.95 -6.29 -41.53
CA ASP A 15 -38.29 -6.10 -40.12
C ASP A 15 -39.73 -6.56 -39.93
N SER A 16 -39.91 -7.87 -39.78
CA SER A 16 -41.16 -8.46 -39.32
C SER A 16 -41.29 -8.08 -37.85
N LYS A 17 -41.79 -6.86 -37.61
CA LYS A 17 -42.49 -6.50 -36.38
C LYS A 17 -43.58 -7.56 -36.20
N HIS A 18 -43.24 -8.62 -35.45
CA HIS A 18 -44.21 -9.51 -34.86
C HIS A 18 -44.95 -8.66 -33.83
N GLN A 19 -45.91 -7.86 -34.29
CA GLN A 19 -46.97 -7.35 -33.43
C GLN A 19 -47.77 -8.57 -33.00
N GLY A 20 -47.26 -9.23 -31.96
CA GLY A 20 -47.86 -10.42 -31.40
C GLY A 20 -49.30 -10.11 -31.05
N GLN A 21 -50.22 -10.78 -31.74
CA GLN A 21 -51.63 -10.87 -31.41
C GLN A 21 -51.75 -10.99 -29.89
N LYS A 22 -52.35 -9.99 -29.22
CA LYS A 22 -52.49 -9.99 -27.75
C LYS A 22 -53.39 -11.17 -27.39
N LYS A 23 -52.79 -12.30 -26.99
CA LYS A 23 -53.54 -13.47 -26.53
C LYS A 23 -54.43 -13.02 -25.36
N ARG A 24 -55.74 -13.20 -25.49
CA ARG A 24 -56.72 -12.88 -24.43
C ARG A 24 -56.31 -13.71 -23.21
N LYS A 25 -56.04 -13.04 -22.08
CA LYS A 25 -55.69 -13.73 -20.84
C LYS A 25 -56.89 -14.57 -20.41
N GLY A 26 -56.67 -15.85 -20.12
CA GLY A 26 -57.70 -16.73 -19.56
C GLY A 26 -58.23 -16.22 -18.21
N PHE A 27 -59.25 -16.89 -17.67
CA PHE A 27 -59.93 -16.53 -16.43
C PHE A 27 -58.93 -16.25 -15.29
N SER A 28 -58.76 -14.98 -14.93
CA SER A 28 -57.84 -14.54 -13.88
C SER A 28 -58.54 -14.69 -12.53
N VAL A 29 -58.26 -15.79 -11.83
CA VAL A 29 -58.82 -16.05 -10.50
C VAL A 29 -58.09 -15.18 -9.48
N GLY A 30 -58.73 -14.08 -9.09
CA GLY A 30 -58.25 -13.19 -8.02
C GLY A 30 -57.94 -11.76 -8.49
N PRO A 31 -58.02 -10.78 -7.57
CA PRO A 31 -57.87 -9.36 -7.89
C PRO A 31 -56.52 -9.05 -8.56
N ALA A 32 -56.52 -8.18 -9.57
CA ALA A 32 -55.35 -7.86 -10.39
C ALA A 32 -54.15 -7.26 -9.61
N ASN A 33 -54.38 -6.83 -8.37
CA ASN A 33 -53.37 -6.36 -7.41
C ASN A 33 -52.94 -7.45 -6.42
N LEU A 34 -53.00 -8.73 -6.81
CA LEU A 34 -52.34 -9.76 -6.02
C LEU A 34 -50.85 -9.39 -5.90
N PRO A 35 -50.29 -9.39 -4.67
CA PRO A 35 -48.87 -9.16 -4.49
C PRO A 35 -48.12 -10.12 -5.39
N ASP A 36 -47.47 -9.56 -6.43
CA ASP A 36 -46.70 -10.32 -7.40
C ASP A 36 -45.79 -11.27 -6.60
N GLY A 37 -45.92 -12.57 -6.86
CA GLY A 37 -45.48 -13.60 -5.92
C GLY A 37 -44.02 -13.43 -5.50
N THR A 38 -43.64 -13.98 -4.34
CA THR A 38 -42.32 -13.82 -3.72
C THR A 38 -41.15 -14.00 -4.70
N TYR A 39 -41.27 -14.92 -5.65
CA TYR A 39 -40.26 -15.16 -6.69
C TYR A 39 -40.11 -14.00 -7.69
N LYS A 40 -41.20 -13.40 -8.16
CA LYS A 40 -41.13 -12.27 -9.08
C LYS A 40 -40.55 -11.01 -8.42
N ARG A 41 -40.87 -10.76 -7.14
CA ARG A 41 -40.23 -9.69 -6.36
C ARG A 41 -38.72 -9.86 -6.26
N LYS A 42 -38.25 -11.09 -6.02
CA LYS A 42 -36.81 -11.41 -5.99
C LYS A 42 -36.17 -11.15 -7.36
N VAL A 43 -36.80 -11.63 -8.44
CA VAL A 43 -36.31 -11.42 -9.81
C VAL A 43 -36.25 -9.93 -10.16
N ASP A 44 -37.28 -9.15 -9.83
CA ASP A 44 -37.30 -7.71 -10.08
C ASP A 44 -36.26 -6.97 -9.25
N LYS A 45 -36.05 -7.38 -7.99
CA LYS A 45 -34.97 -6.85 -7.15
C LYS A 45 -33.61 -7.14 -7.79
N ILE A 46 -33.37 -8.38 -8.22
CA ILE A 46 -32.12 -8.78 -8.89
C ILE A 46 -31.92 -7.92 -10.15
N LYS A 47 -32.93 -7.80 -11.02
CA LYS A 47 -32.88 -6.96 -12.23
C LYS A 47 -32.56 -5.51 -11.92
N ARG A 48 -33.29 -4.88 -10.98
CA ARG A 48 -33.05 -3.50 -10.56
C ARG A 48 -31.64 -3.31 -10.01
N THR A 49 -31.16 -4.23 -9.17
CA THR A 49 -29.81 -4.17 -8.60
C THR A 49 -28.73 -4.31 -9.66
N LEU A 50 -28.91 -5.19 -10.65
CA LEU A 50 -27.96 -5.41 -11.73
C LEU A 50 -27.88 -4.19 -12.65
N ILE A 51 -29.04 -3.64 -13.03
CA ILE A 51 -29.13 -2.41 -13.83
C ILE A 51 -28.49 -1.24 -13.08
N HIS A 52 -28.74 -1.09 -11.78
CA HIS A 52 -28.14 -0.04 -10.97
C HIS A 52 -26.62 -0.16 -10.92
N LYS A 53 -26.09 -1.36 -10.64
CA LYS A 53 -24.64 -1.61 -10.63
C LYS A 53 -23.99 -1.28 -11.98
N ALA A 54 -24.64 -1.67 -13.08
CA ALA A 54 -24.14 -1.35 -14.42
C ALA A 54 -24.15 0.17 -14.70
N LYS A 55 -25.20 0.89 -14.29
CA LYS A 55 -25.27 2.36 -14.41
C LYS A 55 -24.20 3.05 -13.57
N VAL A 56 -24.00 2.64 -12.32
CA VAL A 56 -22.94 3.17 -11.45
C VAL A 56 -21.57 2.94 -12.07
N LYS A 57 -21.29 1.72 -12.54
CA LYS A 57 -20.02 1.42 -13.23
C LYS A 57 -19.81 2.27 -14.48
N LYS A 58 -20.83 2.47 -15.30
CA LYS A 58 -20.77 3.31 -16.50
C LYS A 58 -20.54 4.79 -16.17
N ASN A 59 -21.22 5.30 -15.14
CA ASN A 59 -21.02 6.69 -14.70
C ASN A 59 -19.64 6.87 -14.06
N TYR A 60 -19.17 5.89 -13.28
CA TYR A 60 -17.84 5.90 -12.71
C TYR A 60 -16.76 5.82 -13.79
N SER A 61 -16.90 4.95 -14.78
CA SER A 61 -15.94 4.89 -15.90
C SER A 61 -15.95 6.18 -16.73
N LYS A 62 -17.13 6.78 -16.92
CA LYS A 62 -17.26 8.06 -17.64
C LYS A 62 -16.64 9.21 -16.85
N THR A 63 -16.87 9.29 -15.54
CA THR A 63 -16.25 10.29 -14.68
C THR A 63 -14.76 10.06 -14.53
N LEU A 64 -14.29 8.82 -14.47
CA LEU A 64 -12.86 8.50 -14.46
C LEU A 64 -12.17 8.87 -15.77
N ALA A 65 -12.84 8.69 -16.92
CA ALA A 65 -12.31 9.07 -18.22
C ALA A 65 -12.39 10.58 -18.50
N SER A 66 -13.32 11.29 -17.86
CA SER A 66 -13.47 12.75 -17.96
C SER A 66 -12.76 13.51 -16.85
N ALA A 67 -12.41 12.85 -15.75
CA ALA A 67 -11.64 13.42 -14.67
C ALA A 67 -10.17 13.30 -15.04
N ASP A 68 -9.51 14.45 -15.14
CA ASP A 68 -8.07 14.47 -15.04
C ASP A 68 -7.70 13.84 -13.69
N PRO A 69 -6.84 12.81 -13.65
CA PRO A 69 -6.42 12.18 -12.40
C PRO A 69 -5.70 13.17 -11.45
N SER A 70 -5.49 14.42 -11.88
CA SER A 70 -4.94 15.53 -11.11
C SER A 70 -5.97 16.34 -10.30
N ALA A 71 -7.28 16.10 -10.46
CA ALA A 71 -8.31 16.89 -9.80
C ALA A 71 -8.64 16.44 -8.36
N ASP A 72 -8.48 15.14 -8.05
CA ASP A 72 -8.70 14.61 -6.71
C ASP A 72 -7.36 14.40 -5.99
N PRO A 73 -7.05 15.17 -4.91
CA PRO A 73 -5.77 15.06 -4.21
C PRO A 73 -5.51 13.66 -3.64
N ASN A 74 -6.54 12.88 -3.35
CA ASN A 74 -6.38 11.50 -2.90
C ASN A 74 -6.06 10.54 -4.05
N ALA A 75 -6.61 10.78 -5.25
CA ALA A 75 -6.31 9.98 -6.44
C ALA A 75 -4.88 10.22 -6.92
N ILE A 76 -4.39 11.46 -6.88
CA ILE A 76 -2.99 11.81 -7.17
C ILE A 76 -2.05 11.09 -6.22
N ARG A 77 -2.35 11.13 -4.92
CA ARG A 77 -1.54 10.46 -3.90
C ARG A 77 -1.53 8.95 -4.09
N ALA A 78 -2.66 8.35 -4.42
CA ALA A 78 -2.76 6.92 -4.70
C ALA A 78 -1.98 6.50 -5.96
N HIS A 79 -2.05 7.30 -7.03
CA HIS A 79 -1.28 7.05 -8.26
C HIS A 79 0.23 7.14 -8.00
N LYS A 80 0.67 8.17 -7.28
CA LYS A 80 2.09 8.35 -6.92
C LYS A 80 2.63 7.18 -6.09
N LEU A 81 1.83 6.67 -5.15
CA LEU A 81 2.18 5.49 -4.35
C LEU A 81 2.28 4.21 -5.19
N LEU A 82 1.39 4.04 -6.17
CA LEU A 82 1.44 2.91 -7.10
C LEU A 82 2.68 2.95 -7.98
N GLU A 83 3.00 4.13 -8.51
CA GLU A 83 4.17 4.35 -9.36
C GLU A 83 5.48 4.11 -8.59
N GLU A 84 5.57 4.57 -7.35
CA GLU A 84 6.71 4.32 -6.45
C GLU A 84 6.86 2.82 -6.14
N ALA A 85 5.75 2.12 -5.87
CA ALA A 85 5.76 0.67 -5.65
C ALA A 85 6.18 -0.13 -6.89
N GLU A 86 5.80 0.33 -8.09
CA GLU A 86 6.25 -0.29 -9.35
C GLU A 86 7.74 -0.06 -9.60
N GLN A 87 8.25 1.15 -9.32
CA GLN A 87 9.67 1.45 -9.39
C GLN A 87 10.50 0.60 -8.41
N GLU A 88 10.03 0.42 -7.18
CA GLU A 88 10.70 -0.45 -6.20
C GLU A 88 10.74 -1.91 -6.68
N ARG A 89 9.64 -2.42 -7.27
CA ARG A 89 9.62 -3.78 -7.85
C ARG A 89 10.57 -3.93 -9.02
N LEU A 90 10.67 -2.91 -9.88
CA LEU A 90 11.60 -2.90 -11.00
C LEU A 90 13.05 -2.80 -10.52
N ALA A 91 13.34 -1.96 -9.51
CA ALA A 91 14.67 -1.86 -8.91
C ALA A 91 15.10 -3.18 -8.27
N ARG A 92 14.20 -3.85 -7.54
CA ARG A 92 14.46 -5.18 -6.97
C ARG A 92 14.66 -6.24 -8.05
N ARG A 93 13.93 -6.17 -9.16
CA ARG A 93 14.12 -7.06 -10.31
C ARG A 93 15.48 -6.81 -10.98
N LYS A 94 15.86 -5.55 -11.17
CA LYS A 94 17.17 -5.18 -11.71
C LYS A 94 18.31 -5.63 -10.80
N GLN A 95 18.23 -5.37 -9.50
CA GLN A 95 19.20 -5.86 -8.52
C GLN A 95 19.31 -7.39 -8.52
N ALA A 96 18.20 -8.10 -8.66
CA ALA A 96 18.22 -9.57 -8.76
C ALA A 96 18.81 -10.07 -10.09
N GLN A 97 18.68 -9.30 -11.18
CA GLN A 97 19.31 -9.61 -12.47
C GLN A 97 20.81 -9.30 -12.43
N GLU A 98 21.21 -8.14 -11.88
CA GLU A 98 22.59 -7.72 -11.67
C GLU A 98 23.35 -8.70 -10.76
N ALA A 99 22.75 -9.15 -9.65
CA ALA A 99 23.36 -10.15 -8.78
C ALA A 99 23.51 -11.54 -9.46
N ASN A 100 22.64 -11.86 -10.42
CA ASN A 100 22.73 -13.10 -11.19
C ASN A 100 23.78 -12.98 -12.31
N GLU A 101 23.92 -11.80 -12.92
CA GLU A 101 24.96 -11.48 -13.90
C GLU A 101 26.35 -11.36 -13.26
N GLU A 102 26.48 -10.82 -12.04
CA GLU A 102 27.73 -10.84 -11.26
C GLU A 102 28.15 -12.26 -10.89
N SER A 103 27.21 -13.16 -10.56
CA SER A 103 27.54 -14.58 -10.31
C SER A 103 27.95 -15.34 -11.58
N ASN A 104 27.51 -14.89 -12.76
CA ASN A 104 27.88 -15.50 -14.04
C ASN A 104 29.17 -14.89 -14.65
N ASN A 105 29.67 -13.78 -14.11
CA ASN A 105 30.91 -13.14 -14.57
C ASN A 105 32.11 -13.38 -13.61
N GLU A 106 31.87 -14.01 -12.45
CA GLU A 106 32.93 -14.55 -11.56
C GLU A 106 33.11 -16.07 -11.67
N GLU A 107 32.41 -16.76 -12.58
CA GLU A 107 32.59 -18.19 -12.83
C GLU A 107 32.72 -18.48 -14.34
N GLY A 108 33.70 -17.80 -14.95
CA GLY A 108 34.26 -18.17 -16.25
C GLY A 108 35.60 -18.89 -16.05
N GLY A 109 35.57 -20.21 -15.92
CA GLY A 109 36.77 -21.02 -15.76
C GLY A 109 36.48 -22.53 -15.71
N ASP A 110 35.90 -23.08 -16.77
CA ASP A 110 35.98 -24.51 -17.07
C ASP A 110 37.45 -24.87 -17.35
N GLU A 111 38.21 -25.21 -16.31
CA GLU A 111 39.51 -25.88 -16.44
C GLU A 111 39.54 -27.15 -15.59
N GLN A 112 40.05 -28.21 -16.23
CA GLN A 112 40.14 -29.58 -15.76
C GLN A 112 40.78 -29.71 -14.37
N PRO A 113 40.38 -30.70 -13.54
CA PRO A 113 40.98 -30.92 -12.22
C PRO A 113 42.40 -31.46 -12.39
N THR A 114 43.39 -30.59 -12.25
CA THR A 114 44.81 -30.98 -12.17
C THR A 114 45.29 -30.90 -10.71
N GLY A 115 45.73 -32.06 -10.22
CA GLY A 115 46.78 -32.27 -9.21
C GLY A 115 46.81 -31.43 -7.92
N ASP A 116 46.48 -32.09 -6.81
CA ASP A 116 47.26 -32.10 -5.56
C ASP A 116 47.64 -30.78 -4.86
N SER A 117 46.80 -29.75 -4.90
CA SER A 117 46.91 -28.65 -3.93
C SER A 117 45.94 -28.88 -2.76
N VAL A 118 46.50 -29.37 -1.64
CA VAL A 118 45.77 -29.47 -0.38
C VAL A 118 45.39 -28.06 0.08
N HIS A 119 44.08 -27.83 0.31
CA HIS A 119 43.53 -26.55 0.75
C HIS A 119 44.29 -26.03 2.00
N PRO A 120 44.61 -24.72 2.11
CA PRO A 120 45.46 -24.17 3.16
C PRO A 120 45.00 -24.51 4.59
N GLU A 121 43.69 -24.60 4.80
CA GLU A 121 43.10 -25.00 6.08
C GLU A 121 43.42 -26.46 6.46
N ARG A 122 43.54 -27.35 5.47
CA ARG A 122 43.91 -28.75 5.67
C ARG A 122 45.41 -28.92 5.90
N GLN A 123 46.26 -28.05 5.33
CA GLN A 123 47.69 -27.98 5.65
C GLN A 123 47.90 -27.63 7.12
N ALA A 124 47.20 -26.60 7.62
CA ALA A 124 47.28 -26.17 9.02
C ALA A 124 46.87 -27.29 10.01
N ALA A 125 45.90 -28.13 9.63
CA ALA A 125 45.49 -29.28 10.43
C ALA A 125 46.56 -30.39 10.48
N ILE A 126 47.28 -30.62 9.37
CA ILE A 126 48.37 -31.59 9.31
C ILE A 126 49.58 -31.11 10.12
N ASP A 127 49.93 -29.82 10.00
CA ASP A 127 51.04 -29.23 10.76
C ASP A 127 50.74 -29.19 12.26
N ALA A 128 49.50 -28.89 12.65
CA ALA A 128 49.08 -28.96 14.05
C ALA A 128 49.10 -30.38 14.62
N ALA A 129 48.74 -31.39 13.81
CA ALA A 129 48.81 -32.80 14.20
C ALA A 129 50.26 -33.30 14.30
N ALA A 130 51.16 -32.84 13.41
CA ALA A 130 52.58 -33.14 13.46
C ALA A 130 53.27 -32.49 14.68
N ALA A 131 52.92 -31.24 15.00
CA ALA A 131 53.42 -30.55 16.18
C ALA A 131 52.92 -31.17 17.50
N ALA A 132 51.74 -31.79 17.50
CA ALA A 132 51.19 -32.50 18.66
C ALA A 132 51.80 -33.91 18.87
N ALA A 133 52.48 -34.48 17.86
CA ALA A 133 53.05 -35.82 17.93
C ALA A 133 54.44 -35.88 18.61
N ASP A 134 55.15 -34.75 18.74
CA ASP A 134 56.49 -34.65 19.35
C ASP A 134 56.48 -34.20 20.83
N GLY A 135 55.33 -34.36 21.50
CA GLY A 135 55.12 -33.86 22.87
C GLY A 135 54.29 -34.82 23.71
N SER A 136 54.71 -36.09 23.81
CA SER A 136 54.13 -37.02 24.78
C SER A 136 54.74 -36.80 26.17
N GLU A 137 54.19 -35.86 26.94
CA GLU A 137 54.18 -35.96 28.40
C GLU A 137 52.77 -35.77 28.96
N ARG A 138 52.24 -36.88 29.47
CA ARG A 138 51.06 -36.91 30.33
C ARG A 138 51.40 -36.22 31.64
N SER A 139 50.81 -35.07 31.91
CA SER A 139 50.66 -34.56 33.27
C SER A 139 49.18 -34.46 33.62
N ALA A 140 48.76 -35.33 34.53
CA ALA A 140 47.51 -35.20 35.25
C ALA A 140 47.70 -34.11 36.33
N SER A 141 46.89 -33.06 36.30
CA SER A 141 46.65 -32.20 37.47
C SER A 141 45.13 -32.04 37.70
N PRO A 142 44.65 -32.26 38.94
CA PRO A 142 43.23 -32.24 39.29
C PRO A 142 42.85 -30.89 39.91
N GLU A 143 42.58 -29.88 39.08
CA GLU A 143 42.07 -28.60 39.59
C GLU A 143 41.04 -28.00 38.63
N GLY A 144 39.85 -27.74 39.15
CA GLY A 144 38.86 -26.85 38.55
C GLY A 144 38.42 -27.21 37.14
N GLN A 145 37.60 -28.25 36.99
CA GLN A 145 36.72 -28.34 35.81
C GLN A 145 35.70 -27.19 35.88
N GLU A 146 36.13 -25.97 35.53
CA GLU A 146 35.24 -24.87 35.20
C GLU A 146 34.26 -25.41 34.17
N ARG A 147 33.02 -25.62 34.60
CA ARG A 147 31.94 -26.11 33.74
C ARG A 147 31.89 -25.18 32.54
N ARG A 148 32.39 -25.63 31.39
CA ARG A 148 32.41 -24.88 30.13
C ARG A 148 31.06 -24.19 29.99
N LYS A 149 31.03 -22.85 30.12
CA LYS A 149 29.79 -22.07 30.07
C LYS A 149 29.14 -22.38 28.73
N ARG A 150 28.02 -23.11 28.76
CA ARG A 150 27.30 -23.49 27.54
C ARG A 150 26.94 -22.21 26.81
N ARG A 151 27.35 -22.09 25.54
CA ARG A 151 26.97 -20.94 24.71
C ARG A 151 25.45 -20.82 24.74
N PRO A 152 24.89 -19.61 24.96
CA PRO A 152 23.44 -19.43 24.98
C PRO A 152 22.89 -19.93 23.65
N LYS A 153 21.88 -20.81 23.74
CA LYS A 153 21.19 -21.32 22.57
C LYS A 153 20.42 -20.15 21.96
N MET A 154 21.02 -19.60 20.91
CA MET A 154 20.37 -18.80 19.89
C MET A 154 18.97 -19.35 19.60
N SER A 155 17.91 -18.56 19.83
CA SER A 155 16.53 -19.02 19.64
C SER A 155 16.33 -19.52 18.21
N SER A 156 15.52 -20.56 18.02
CA SER A 156 15.21 -21.09 16.68
C SER A 156 14.47 -20.06 15.80
N TYR A 157 14.05 -18.94 16.37
CA TYR A 157 13.13 -17.98 15.78
C TYR A 157 13.72 -16.58 15.63
N LYS A 158 15.05 -16.39 15.67
CA LYS A 158 15.67 -15.06 15.48
C LYS A 158 15.12 -14.29 14.28
N ARG A 159 14.96 -14.96 13.15
CA ARG A 159 14.39 -14.35 11.94
C ARG A 159 12.96 -13.85 12.16
N GLN A 160 12.18 -14.55 12.98
CA GLN A 160 10.82 -14.15 13.34
C GLN A 160 10.80 -13.04 14.39
N GLU A 161 11.73 -13.06 15.35
CA GLU A 161 11.93 -12.01 16.34
C GLU A 161 12.33 -10.69 15.67
N GLU A 162 13.23 -10.73 14.68
CA GLU A 162 13.62 -9.57 13.88
C GLU A 162 12.44 -9.00 13.07
N ILE A 163 11.64 -9.88 12.44
CA ILE A 163 10.43 -9.45 11.73
C ILE A 163 9.40 -8.84 12.68
N ALA A 164 9.23 -9.41 13.88
CA ALA A 164 8.33 -8.90 14.90
C ALA A 164 8.81 -7.55 15.45
N ALA A 165 10.12 -7.40 15.69
CA ALA A 165 10.73 -6.14 16.12
C ALA A 165 10.53 -5.05 15.06
N ARG A 166 10.81 -5.34 13.78
CA ARG A 166 10.61 -4.39 12.67
C ARG A 166 9.15 -3.92 12.57
N LYS A 167 8.18 -4.83 12.72
CA LYS A 167 6.75 -4.48 12.72
C LYS A 167 6.36 -3.63 13.93
N LYS A 168 6.94 -3.90 15.09
CA LYS A 168 6.70 -3.12 16.32
C LYS A 168 7.23 -1.69 16.16
N GLU A 169 8.45 -1.55 15.65
CA GLU A 169 9.06 -0.24 15.38
C GLU A 169 8.27 0.57 14.35
N GLU A 170 7.81 -0.05 13.27
CA GLU A 170 6.96 0.63 12.27
C GLU A 170 5.65 1.14 12.90
N ARG A 171 4.99 0.32 13.73
CA ARG A 171 3.78 0.71 14.45
C ARG A 171 4.05 1.83 15.44
N GLU A 172 5.19 1.81 16.13
CA GLU A 172 5.60 2.85 17.06
C GLU A 172 5.92 4.16 16.35
N LYS A 173 6.65 4.13 15.23
CA LYS A 173 6.90 5.32 14.39
C LYS A 173 5.59 5.94 13.90
N ARG A 174 4.65 5.12 13.41
CA ARG A 174 3.32 5.59 13.01
C ARG A 174 2.54 6.21 14.17
N ARG A 175 2.65 5.64 15.37
CA ARG A 175 2.02 6.18 16.58
C ARG A 175 2.65 7.52 16.99
N GLN A 176 3.98 7.62 16.97
CA GLN A 176 4.71 8.85 17.29
C GLN A 176 4.38 9.96 16.30
N GLU A 177 4.28 9.66 15.00
CA GLU A 177 3.88 10.64 14.00
C GLU A 177 2.44 11.12 14.23
N ALA A 178 1.51 10.20 14.49
CA ALA A 178 0.12 10.55 14.81
C ALA A 178 0.03 11.41 16.08
N GLU A 179 0.81 11.08 17.11
CA GLU A 179 0.89 11.86 18.35
C GLU A 179 1.46 13.26 18.11
N ARG A 180 2.53 13.39 17.32
CA ARG A 180 3.07 14.71 16.93
C ARG A 180 2.03 15.54 16.18
N GLN A 181 1.31 14.95 15.23
CA GLN A 181 0.24 15.64 14.52
C GLN A 181 -0.92 16.05 15.44
N GLN A 182 -1.27 15.21 16.43
CA GLN A 182 -2.27 15.56 17.43
C GLN A 182 -1.80 16.72 18.32
N GLN A 183 -0.56 16.68 18.79
CA GLN A 183 0.02 17.76 19.59
C GLN A 183 0.06 19.08 18.81
N GLU A 184 0.43 19.07 17.53
CA GLU A 184 0.42 20.27 16.68
C GLU A 184 -1.01 20.82 16.51
N ARG A 185 -2.00 19.96 16.25
CA ARG A 185 -3.41 20.35 16.17
C ARG A 185 -3.90 20.95 17.48
N GLU A 186 -3.59 20.31 18.60
CA GLU A 186 -3.96 20.80 19.94
C GLU A 186 -3.30 22.15 20.25
N GLN A 187 -2.03 22.34 19.90
CA GLN A 187 -1.35 23.62 20.08
C GLN A 187 -2.02 24.72 19.26
N LYS A 188 -2.34 24.43 17.99
CA LYS A 188 -3.04 25.35 17.10
C LYS A 188 -4.45 25.68 17.59
N GLU A 189 -5.18 24.69 18.12
CA GLU A 189 -6.49 24.90 18.74
C GLU A 189 -6.39 25.75 20.00
N LYS A 190 -5.44 25.45 20.89
CA LYS A 190 -5.17 26.24 22.11
C LYS A 190 -4.80 27.69 21.75
N GLU A 191 -4.00 27.90 20.71
CA GLU A 191 -3.67 29.25 20.23
C GLU A 191 -4.90 29.97 19.69
N ARG A 192 -5.71 29.30 18.85
CA ARG A 192 -6.99 29.82 18.35
C ARG A 192 -7.95 30.18 19.47
N GLU A 193 -8.05 29.34 20.49
CA GLU A 193 -8.88 29.58 21.67
C GLU A 193 -8.38 30.76 22.48
N ARG A 194 -7.07 30.86 22.71
CA ARG A 194 -6.45 32.02 23.38
C ARG A 194 -6.72 33.31 22.60
N ARG A 195 -6.52 33.30 21.29
CA ARG A 195 -6.81 34.43 20.40
C ARG A 195 -8.29 34.80 20.44
N LYS A 196 -9.19 33.82 20.32
CA LYS A 196 -10.64 34.01 20.40
C LYS A 196 -11.06 34.59 21.75
N LYS A 197 -10.52 34.07 22.87
CA LYS A 197 -10.80 34.53 24.24
C LYS A 197 -10.32 35.95 24.49
N ALA A 198 -9.16 36.31 23.94
CA ALA A 198 -8.65 37.67 24.00
C ALA A 198 -9.52 38.64 23.19
N MET A 199 -9.90 38.27 21.95
CA MET A 199 -10.72 39.09 21.06
C MET A 199 -12.19 39.21 21.51
N SER A 200 -12.72 38.19 22.19
CA SER A 200 -14.09 38.21 22.73
C SER A 200 -14.20 38.91 24.09
N ALA A 201 -13.08 39.25 24.72
CA ALA A 201 -13.09 39.85 26.04
C ALA A 201 -13.75 41.24 26.01
N ARG A 202 -14.82 41.38 26.78
CA ARG A 202 -15.65 42.58 26.82
C ARG A 202 -15.78 43.13 28.25
N THR A 203 -15.91 44.44 28.42
CA THR A 203 -16.16 45.13 29.69
C THR A 203 -17.61 44.93 30.12
N ARG A 204 -17.92 45.29 31.37
CA ARG A 204 -19.31 45.28 31.87
C ARG A 204 -20.23 46.19 31.04
N THR A 205 -19.69 47.26 30.47
CA THR A 205 -20.39 48.20 29.58
C THR A 205 -20.51 47.70 28.14
N GLY A 206 -20.02 46.51 27.81
CA GLY A 206 -20.12 45.95 26.46
C GLY A 206 -19.03 46.39 25.48
N GLN A 207 -18.04 47.17 25.91
CA GLN A 207 -16.90 47.59 25.08
C GLN A 207 -15.79 46.52 25.08
N PHE A 208 -15.02 46.41 24.00
CA PHE A 208 -13.92 45.45 23.94
C PHE A 208 -12.79 45.82 24.91
N LYS A 209 -12.22 44.81 25.58
CA LYS A 209 -11.09 44.99 26.50
C LYS A 209 -9.78 45.08 25.73
N LEU A 210 -9.43 46.30 25.31
CA LEU A 210 -8.20 46.63 24.58
C LEU A 210 -6.94 46.03 25.23
N GLY A 211 -6.82 46.01 26.56
CA GLY A 211 -5.66 45.43 27.24
C GLY A 211 -5.44 43.94 27.00
N LYS A 212 -6.48 43.16 26.67
CA LYS A 212 -6.35 41.74 26.30
C LYS A 212 -6.12 41.55 24.79
N MET A 213 -6.58 42.50 23.98
CA MET A 213 -6.49 42.45 22.52
C MET A 213 -5.24 43.15 21.97
N SER A 214 -4.61 44.02 22.76
CA SER A 214 -3.49 44.89 22.35
C SER A 214 -2.37 44.10 21.69
N HIS A 215 -1.92 43.00 22.28
CA HIS A 215 -0.82 42.20 21.75
C HIS A 215 -1.14 41.56 20.39
N ILE A 216 -2.38 41.08 20.21
CA ILE A 216 -2.83 40.49 18.94
C ILE A 216 -2.94 41.56 17.86
N LEU A 217 -3.48 42.73 18.20
CA LEU A 217 -3.63 43.85 17.29
C LEU A 217 -2.26 44.42 16.87
N LEU A 218 -1.33 44.54 17.81
CA LEU A 218 0.04 44.98 17.52
C LEU A 218 0.76 44.02 16.57
N SER A 219 0.70 42.71 16.84
CA SER A 219 1.28 41.70 15.94
C SER A 219 0.70 41.77 14.52
N GLN A 220 -0.60 42.05 14.39
CA GLN A 220 -1.25 42.20 13.08
C GLN A 220 -0.80 43.47 12.35
N VAL A 221 -0.64 44.59 13.06
CA VAL A 221 -0.12 45.85 12.48
C VAL A 221 1.34 45.68 12.06
N GLU A 222 2.17 44.99 12.85
CA GLU A 222 3.55 44.67 12.47
C GLU A 222 3.62 43.83 11.20
N GLU A 223 2.72 42.84 11.06
CA GLU A 223 2.63 41.99 9.87
C GLU A 223 2.21 42.79 8.63
N GLN A 224 1.26 43.73 8.79
CA GLN A 224 0.85 44.66 7.73
C GLN A 224 2.00 45.57 7.29
N MET A 225 2.72 46.19 8.23
CA MET A 225 3.86 47.03 7.89
C MET A 225 5.01 46.24 7.24
N LYS A 226 5.25 44.99 7.65
CA LYS A 226 6.23 44.10 6.99
C LYS A 226 5.81 43.76 5.57
N LYS A 227 4.52 43.58 5.32
CA LYS A 227 3.97 43.30 3.99
C LYS A 227 4.08 44.51 3.07
N GLU A 228 3.85 45.72 3.58
CA GLU A 228 3.97 46.97 2.80
C GLU A 228 5.43 47.32 2.45
N LYS A 229 6.40 46.80 3.20
CA LYS A 229 7.83 46.97 2.93
C LYS A 229 8.44 45.92 1.98
N ARG A 230 7.67 44.92 1.55
CA ARG A 230 8.10 43.89 0.59
C ARG A 230 7.54 44.17 -0.79
#